data_AF-A0AAJ0GY57-F1
#
_entry.id   AF-A0AAJ0GY57-F1
#
_cell.length_a   1.000
_cell.length_b   1.000
_cell.length_c   1.000
_cell.angle_alpha   90.00
_cell.angle_beta   90.00
_cell.angle_gamma   90.00
#
_symmetry.space_group_name_H-M   'P 1'
#
loop_
_entity.id
_entity.type
_entity.pdbx_description
1 polymer ?
#
loop_
_entity_poly.entity_id
_entity_poly.type
_entity_poly.pdbx_seq_one_letter_code
_entity_poly.pdbx_strand_id
1 'polypeptide(L)'
;MPSQWSKFGLFARLRERVKAANSKHAHQSDGTVGTAPATSLDQRPCPQQPEPDVAITTDTCTATAVRDFVDIDVPADDDSIDMSQRAQPGSSHASPAQLTPAASRLETLPSELRLQVLAYIRDLDDLRSLILASPVIYQQYRLDRKHVLSRVLLSTLGSMLVDAHAVQRSATLYSPPRPLAPDAMRDFLHSYISLRFAGPELALEDCTLADLLDIAVFHQSVARPLSLKCAALFLQHLDPSLEVGSLSDAEQTRLLRALYRFQLYCNLFGQGPKPRRYRAMPMLDPTETLALFFSNLNPWEVEEIDCIYTLIRNKYDAVFDASQCEAADRRLLREGTALRGIQLFSQVLATHNHEELVKTIQRYQVPCYTYEHVLSWATQHSRRALYASEGDLAEARREKLVFAGDTEDGPPLAWVIGWRGRYVNAYGPIIPAPLKTWGHVFWDRRRLIESKGKDEVLLTRDGQGQAT
;
A
#
# COMPACT_ATOMS: atom_id res chain seq x y z
N MET A 1 14.69 -3.87 24.64
CA MET A 1 13.24 -4.01 24.85
C MET A 1 12.69 -3.16 26.02
N PRO A 2 12.91 -1.83 26.06
CA PRO A 2 11.99 -0.90 26.77
C PRO A 2 11.16 0.00 25.84
N SER A 3 11.46 0.07 24.55
CA SER A 3 10.85 1.02 23.58
C SER A 3 9.42 0.69 23.14
N GLN A 4 8.95 -0.54 23.39
CA GLN A 4 7.64 -1.02 22.92
C GLN A 4 6.47 -0.41 23.73
N TRP A 5 6.64 -0.17 25.03
CA TRP A 5 5.61 0.43 25.89
C TRP A 5 5.43 1.94 25.67
N SER A 6 6.47 2.62 25.16
CA SER A 6 6.47 4.07 24.94
C SER A 6 5.50 4.50 23.83
N LYS A 7 5.36 3.69 22.76
CA LYS A 7 4.46 3.97 21.62
C LYS A 7 2.97 3.86 21.99
N PHE A 8 2.59 2.93 22.86
CA PHE A 8 1.22 2.89 23.42
C PHE A 8 0.91 4.12 24.30
N GLY A 9 1.92 4.66 24.99
CA GLY A 9 1.80 5.91 25.75
C GLY A 9 1.46 7.13 24.89
N LEU A 10 1.94 7.17 23.64
CA LEU A 10 1.61 8.24 22.68
C LEU A 10 0.11 8.28 22.37
N PHE A 11 -0.49 7.11 22.10
CA PHE A 11 -1.92 6.98 21.82
C PHE A 11 -2.79 7.32 23.03
N ALA A 12 -2.40 6.90 24.22
CA ALA A 12 -3.09 7.28 25.45
C ALA A 12 -3.07 8.81 25.65
N ARG A 13 -1.92 9.46 25.42
CA ARG A 13 -1.77 10.92 25.50
C ARG A 13 -2.57 11.66 24.43
N LEU A 14 -2.63 11.13 23.21
CA LEU A 14 -3.47 11.66 22.12
C LEU A 14 -4.95 11.59 22.51
N ARG A 15 -5.43 10.44 22.99
CA ARG A 15 -6.82 10.24 23.42
C ARG A 15 -7.22 11.19 24.55
N GLU A 16 -6.38 11.36 25.57
CA GLU A 16 -6.65 12.28 26.68
C GLU A 16 -6.61 13.76 26.27
N ARG A 17 -5.73 14.15 25.35
CA ARG A 17 -5.70 15.54 24.84
C ARG A 17 -6.87 15.86 23.92
N VAL A 18 -7.34 14.92 23.11
CA VAL A 18 -8.55 15.08 22.30
C VAL A 18 -9.78 15.23 23.20
N LYS A 19 -9.89 14.41 24.27
CA LYS A 19 -10.93 14.60 25.30
C LYS A 19 -10.86 16.00 25.93
N ALA A 20 -9.66 16.48 26.27
CA ALA A 20 -9.46 17.81 26.83
C ALA A 20 -9.78 18.95 25.84
N ALA A 21 -9.48 18.79 24.55
CA ALA A 21 -9.79 19.77 23.51
C ALA A 21 -11.31 19.84 23.22
N ASN A 22 -11.98 18.68 23.15
CA ASN A 22 -13.43 18.61 22.98
C ASN A 22 -14.18 19.17 24.20
N SER A 23 -13.66 18.97 25.41
CA SER A 23 -14.20 19.58 26.63
C SER A 23 -14.04 21.10 26.66
N LYS A 24 -12.97 21.65 26.08
CA LYS A 24 -12.78 23.11 25.94
C LYS A 24 -13.71 23.74 24.91
N HIS A 25 -14.02 23.04 23.82
CA HIS A 25 -15.02 23.49 22.85
C HIS A 25 -16.45 23.44 23.39
N ALA A 26 -16.78 22.48 24.25
CA ALA A 26 -18.08 22.42 24.92
C ALA A 26 -18.30 23.54 25.97
N HIS A 27 -17.24 24.19 26.45
CA HIS A 27 -17.33 25.31 27.40
C HIS A 27 -17.19 26.70 26.75
N GLN A 28 -17.05 26.78 25.42
CA GLN A 28 -17.04 28.06 24.68
C GLN A 28 -18.31 28.32 23.88
N SER A 29 -19.29 27.41 23.91
CA SER A 29 -20.62 27.59 23.34
C SER A 29 -21.67 27.80 24.44
N ASP A 30 -21.46 28.78 25.32
CA ASP A 30 -22.57 29.34 26.09
C ASP A 30 -22.27 30.79 26.46
N GLY A 31 -23.10 31.71 25.94
CA GLY A 31 -23.04 33.15 26.19
C GLY A 31 -22.50 33.97 25.02
N THR A 32 -23.38 34.51 24.18
CA THR A 32 -23.92 35.87 24.32
C THR A 32 -24.87 36.15 23.15
N VAL A 33 -26.14 36.42 23.47
CA VAL A 33 -27.16 36.91 22.53
C VAL A 33 -26.88 38.39 22.25
N GLY A 34 -26.69 38.75 20.98
CA GLY A 34 -26.55 40.12 20.51
C GLY A 34 -27.15 40.28 19.13
N THR A 35 -28.18 41.12 19.02
CA THR A 35 -29.08 41.31 17.89
C THR A 35 -28.52 42.26 16.82
N ALA A 36 -28.87 41.97 15.55
CA ALA A 36 -28.94 42.83 14.34
C ALA A 36 -27.67 43.03 13.47
N PRO A 37 -27.83 43.41 12.17
CA PRO A 37 -28.86 43.06 11.18
C PRO A 37 -28.30 42.44 9.88
N ALA A 38 -29.20 41.87 9.09
CA ALA A 38 -28.95 41.20 7.81
C ALA A 38 -28.45 42.16 6.71
N THR A 39 -27.50 41.69 5.90
CA THR A 39 -27.27 42.19 4.54
C THR A 39 -27.18 41.01 3.57
N SER A 40 -28.09 41.03 2.60
CA SER A 40 -28.30 40.04 1.56
C SER A 40 -27.18 40.09 0.51
N LEU A 41 -26.64 38.92 0.14
CA LEU A 41 -25.96 38.73 -1.14
C LEU A 41 -26.48 37.44 -1.79
N ASP A 42 -27.41 37.69 -2.71
CA ASP A 42 -27.83 36.93 -3.88
C ASP A 42 -27.08 35.62 -4.19
N GLN A 43 -27.78 34.50 -4.02
CA GLN A 43 -27.46 33.23 -4.67
C GLN A 43 -28.28 33.12 -5.96
N ARG A 44 -27.62 33.11 -7.12
CA ARG A 44 -28.22 32.63 -8.37
C ARG A 44 -27.99 31.12 -8.50
N PRO A 45 -29.02 30.32 -8.82
CA PRO A 45 -28.85 28.90 -9.08
C PRO A 45 -28.41 28.66 -10.53
N CYS A 46 -27.38 27.82 -10.72
CA CYS A 46 -27.00 27.31 -12.04
C CYS A 46 -27.83 26.03 -12.35
N PRO A 47 -28.32 25.84 -13.58
CA PRO A 47 -29.32 24.83 -13.89
C PRO A 47 -28.69 23.44 -14.08
N GLN A 48 -29.31 22.44 -13.47
CA GLN A 48 -29.06 21.03 -13.79
C GLN A 48 -29.81 20.67 -15.09
N GLN A 49 -29.08 20.20 -16.10
CA GLN A 49 -29.67 19.42 -17.19
C GLN A 49 -29.23 17.95 -17.07
N PRO A 50 -30.10 16.98 -17.39
CA PRO A 50 -29.78 15.56 -17.33
C PRO A 50 -29.23 15.01 -18.65
N GLU A 51 -28.58 13.84 -18.54
CA GLU A 51 -28.24 12.83 -19.56
C GLU A 51 -26.85 12.83 -20.23
N PRO A 52 -26.37 11.69 -20.79
CA PRO A 52 -26.80 10.29 -20.64
C PRO A 52 -25.70 9.37 -20.06
N ASP A 53 -26.10 8.22 -19.54
CA ASP A 53 -25.22 7.14 -19.11
C ASP A 53 -24.44 6.56 -20.31
N VAL A 54 -23.16 6.92 -20.42
CA VAL A 54 -22.21 6.22 -21.29
C VAL A 54 -21.39 5.26 -20.42
N ALA A 55 -21.78 3.99 -20.45
CA ALA A 55 -20.97 2.90 -19.90
C ALA A 55 -19.67 2.79 -20.73
N ILE A 56 -18.54 3.16 -20.13
CA ILE A 56 -17.21 2.88 -20.69
C ILE A 56 -16.46 2.01 -19.70
N THR A 57 -16.16 0.82 -20.20
CA THR A 57 -15.26 -0.22 -19.71
C THR A 57 -13.98 0.38 -19.12
N THR A 58 -13.89 0.42 -17.80
CA THR A 58 -12.59 0.34 -17.13
C THR A 58 -12.01 -1.05 -17.37
N ASP A 59 -10.69 -1.17 -17.20
CA ASP A 59 -9.92 -2.40 -17.31
C ASP A 59 -10.23 -3.40 -16.17
N THR A 60 -11.52 -3.69 -16.02
CA THR A 60 -12.13 -4.71 -15.18
C THR A 60 -11.64 -6.08 -15.63
N CYS A 61 -11.14 -6.22 -16.87
CA CYS A 61 -10.71 -7.48 -17.45
C CYS A 61 -9.54 -8.13 -16.71
N THR A 62 -8.55 -7.39 -16.19
CA THR A 62 -7.43 -7.98 -15.45
C THR A 62 -7.76 -8.28 -13.98
N ALA A 63 -8.52 -7.42 -13.29
CA ALA A 63 -8.92 -7.67 -11.91
C ALA A 63 -10.01 -8.74 -11.78
N THR A 64 -10.97 -8.74 -12.72
CA THR A 64 -11.97 -9.81 -12.87
C THR A 64 -11.31 -11.09 -13.32
N ALA A 65 -10.36 -11.06 -14.26
CA ALA A 65 -9.62 -12.26 -14.58
C ALA A 65 -8.83 -12.76 -13.36
N VAL A 66 -8.16 -11.95 -12.54
CA VAL A 66 -7.49 -12.44 -11.31
C VAL A 66 -8.48 -12.96 -10.26
N ARG A 67 -9.66 -12.37 -10.11
CA ARG A 67 -10.73 -12.96 -9.28
C ARG A 67 -11.24 -14.29 -9.86
N ASP A 68 -11.57 -14.35 -11.15
CA ASP A 68 -11.98 -15.56 -11.88
C ASP A 68 -10.84 -16.60 -11.98
N PHE A 69 -9.57 -16.18 -11.85
CA PHE A 69 -8.38 -17.03 -11.87
C PHE A 69 -8.10 -17.70 -10.51
N VAL A 70 -8.61 -17.12 -9.42
CA VAL A 70 -8.58 -17.76 -8.10
C VAL A 70 -9.93 -18.44 -7.79
N ASP A 71 -11.01 -17.98 -8.44
CA ASP A 71 -12.34 -18.60 -8.51
C ASP A 71 -12.57 -19.31 -9.86
N ILE A 72 -11.70 -20.25 -10.23
CA ILE A 72 -11.91 -21.07 -11.43
C ILE A 72 -13.11 -22.01 -11.20
N ASP A 73 -14.34 -21.59 -11.41
CA ASP A 73 -15.43 -22.56 -11.52
C ASP A 73 -15.27 -23.34 -12.83
N VAL A 74 -14.52 -24.45 -12.75
CA VAL A 74 -14.56 -25.51 -13.77
C VAL A 74 -15.97 -26.12 -13.66
N PRO A 75 -16.75 -26.14 -14.76
CA PRO A 75 -18.04 -26.81 -14.75
C PRO A 75 -17.84 -28.28 -14.34
N ALA A 76 -18.57 -28.73 -13.33
CA ALA A 76 -18.68 -30.15 -13.06
C ALA A 76 -19.52 -30.75 -14.20
N ASP A 77 -18.93 -31.64 -14.99
CA ASP A 77 -19.70 -32.50 -15.88
C ASP A 77 -20.63 -33.37 -15.01
N ASP A 78 -21.92 -33.09 -15.14
CA ASP A 78 -23.04 -33.80 -14.53
C ASP A 78 -23.46 -34.92 -15.48
N ASP A 79 -22.85 -36.10 -15.32
CA ASP A 79 -23.32 -37.32 -16.00
C ASP A 79 -24.24 -38.10 -15.06
N SER A 80 -25.48 -37.65 -14.98
CA SER A 80 -26.61 -38.49 -14.56
C SER A 80 -27.34 -39.02 -15.81
N ILE A 81 -27.08 -40.27 -16.17
CA ILE A 81 -27.99 -41.04 -17.04
C ILE A 81 -28.32 -42.36 -16.34
N ASP A 82 -29.50 -42.38 -15.73
CA ASP A 82 -30.26 -43.61 -15.50
C ASP A 82 -30.94 -44.01 -16.81
N MET A 83 -30.84 -45.28 -17.20
CA MET A 83 -31.96 -46.04 -17.76
C MET A 83 -31.60 -47.53 -17.86
N SER A 84 -32.38 -48.31 -17.13
CA SER A 84 -32.47 -49.76 -17.15
C SER A 84 -32.65 -50.36 -18.57
N GLN A 85 -31.93 -51.45 -18.90
CA GLN A 85 -32.47 -52.62 -19.64
C GLN A 85 -31.52 -53.86 -19.69
N ARG A 86 -31.98 -54.92 -19.01
CA ARG A 86 -31.85 -56.40 -19.18
C ARG A 86 -30.90 -57.03 -20.24
N ALA A 87 -29.97 -57.88 -19.74
CA ALA A 87 -29.49 -59.24 -20.15
C ALA A 87 -29.48 -59.67 -21.66
N GLN A 88 -28.47 -60.32 -22.28
CA GLN A 88 -27.67 -61.53 -21.94
C GLN A 88 -26.50 -61.74 -22.99
N PRO A 89 -25.65 -62.80 -22.92
CA PRO A 89 -24.20 -62.72 -23.14
C PRO A 89 -23.65 -63.21 -24.50
N GLY A 90 -22.41 -62.82 -24.79
CA GLY A 90 -21.48 -63.55 -25.65
C GLY A 90 -20.97 -62.77 -26.86
N SER A 91 -19.67 -62.44 -26.86
CA SER A 91 -18.76 -62.60 -27.99
C SER A 91 -17.50 -61.76 -27.78
N SER A 92 -16.38 -62.46 -27.73
CA SER A 92 -15.01 -61.97 -27.70
C SER A 92 -14.67 -61.16 -28.94
N HIS A 93 -14.46 -59.85 -28.80
CA HIS A 93 -13.60 -59.08 -29.69
C HIS A 93 -12.81 -58.05 -28.89
N ALA A 94 -11.48 -58.16 -29.02
CA ALA A 94 -10.49 -57.29 -28.40
C ALA A 94 -10.77 -55.82 -28.75
N SER A 95 -11.03 -55.02 -27.71
CA SER A 95 -11.05 -53.57 -27.83
C SER A 95 -9.62 -53.01 -27.77
N PRO A 96 -9.31 -51.95 -28.53
CA PRO A 96 -8.02 -51.28 -28.45
C PRO A 96 -7.92 -50.66 -27.06
N ALA A 97 -6.80 -50.90 -26.38
CA ALA A 97 -6.49 -50.30 -25.10
C ALA A 97 -6.64 -48.78 -25.19
N GLN A 98 -7.70 -48.25 -24.59
CA GLN A 98 -7.83 -46.84 -24.28
C GLN A 98 -6.70 -46.51 -23.30
N LEU A 99 -5.68 -45.83 -23.79
CA LEU A 99 -4.69 -45.15 -22.96
C LEU A 99 -5.44 -44.07 -22.19
N THR A 100 -5.89 -44.39 -20.98
CA THR A 100 -6.21 -43.36 -19.99
C THR A 100 -4.95 -42.51 -19.83
N PRO A 101 -5.04 -41.17 -19.92
CA PRO A 101 -3.88 -40.33 -19.65
C PRO A 101 -3.40 -40.68 -18.24
N ALA A 102 -2.16 -41.17 -18.15
CA ALA A 102 -1.58 -41.57 -16.88
C ALA A 102 -1.64 -40.35 -15.94
N ALA A 103 -2.48 -40.45 -14.91
CA ALA A 103 -2.61 -39.41 -13.89
C ALA A 103 -1.22 -39.02 -13.40
N SER A 104 -1.01 -37.72 -13.19
CA SER A 104 0.27 -37.21 -12.71
C SER A 104 0.63 -37.92 -11.40
N ARG A 105 1.93 -38.20 -11.16
CA ARG A 105 2.39 -38.80 -9.90
C ARG A 105 1.88 -38.05 -8.67
N LEU A 106 1.65 -36.74 -8.79
CA LEU A 106 1.12 -35.90 -7.74
C LEU A 106 -0.36 -36.19 -7.44
N GLU A 107 -1.14 -36.54 -8.46
CA GLU A 107 -2.58 -36.83 -8.36
C GLU A 107 -2.84 -38.19 -7.73
N THR A 108 -1.88 -39.12 -7.86
CA THR A 108 -1.94 -40.44 -7.22
C THR A 108 -1.66 -40.41 -5.71
N LEU A 109 -1.23 -39.26 -5.17
CA LEU A 109 -0.99 -39.10 -3.74
C LEU A 109 -2.31 -39.08 -2.95
N PRO A 110 -2.33 -39.64 -1.72
CA PRO A 110 -3.41 -39.42 -0.77
C PRO A 110 -3.73 -37.93 -0.59
N SER A 111 -5.01 -37.62 -0.33
CA SER A 111 -5.51 -36.25 -0.15
C SER A 111 -4.72 -35.44 0.87
N GLU A 112 -4.26 -36.08 1.93
CA GLU A 112 -3.47 -35.49 3.02
C GLU A 112 -2.10 -35.03 2.51
N LEU A 113 -1.44 -35.84 1.68
CA LEU A 113 -0.15 -35.48 1.09
C LEU A 113 -0.34 -34.38 0.03
N ARG A 114 -1.45 -34.38 -0.72
CA ARG A 114 -1.77 -33.29 -1.65
C ARG A 114 -2.00 -31.96 -0.91
N LEU A 115 -2.70 -31.98 0.23
CA LEU A 115 -2.87 -30.81 1.09
C LEU A 115 -1.55 -30.33 1.68
N GLN A 116 -0.68 -31.25 2.11
CA GLN A 116 0.65 -30.88 2.58
C GLN A 116 1.45 -30.22 1.47
N VAL A 117 1.46 -30.77 0.25
CA VAL A 117 2.12 -30.15 -0.91
C VAL A 117 1.61 -28.73 -1.13
N LEU A 118 0.28 -28.52 -1.14
CA LEU A 118 -0.33 -27.20 -1.27
C LEU A 118 0.10 -26.25 -0.13
N ALA A 119 0.23 -26.74 1.10
CA ALA A 119 0.66 -25.96 2.26
C ALA A 119 2.15 -25.59 2.27
N TYR A 120 2.99 -26.26 1.47
CA TYR A 120 4.42 -25.97 1.35
C TYR A 120 4.76 -24.99 0.21
N ILE A 121 3.78 -24.62 -0.61
CA ILE A 121 3.96 -23.63 -1.66
C ILE A 121 4.26 -22.27 -1.02
N ARG A 122 5.28 -21.58 -1.53
CA ARG A 122 5.78 -20.32 -0.94
C ARG A 122 5.41 -19.06 -1.71
N ASP A 123 4.99 -19.22 -2.97
CA ASP A 123 4.68 -18.12 -3.87
C ASP A 123 3.30 -18.32 -4.53
N LEU A 124 2.60 -17.22 -4.78
CA LEU A 124 1.26 -17.23 -5.36
C LEU A 124 1.24 -17.71 -6.82
N ASP A 125 2.32 -17.50 -7.59
CA ASP A 125 2.42 -17.95 -8.98
C ASP A 125 2.63 -19.47 -9.07
N ASP A 126 3.38 -20.03 -8.13
CA ASP A 126 3.54 -21.49 -8.00
C ASP A 126 2.21 -22.14 -7.61
N LEU A 127 1.47 -21.55 -6.66
CA LEU A 127 0.13 -22.01 -6.30
C LEU A 127 -0.79 -21.98 -7.52
N ARG A 128 -0.81 -20.85 -8.24
CA ARG A 128 -1.59 -20.66 -9.46
C ARG A 128 -1.24 -21.70 -10.52
N SER A 129 0.04 -21.90 -10.79
CA SER A 129 0.51 -22.85 -11.81
C SER A 129 0.08 -24.27 -11.47
N LEU A 130 0.14 -24.65 -10.19
CA LEU A 130 -0.24 -25.98 -9.75
C LEU A 130 -1.75 -26.23 -9.83
N ILE A 131 -2.58 -25.28 -9.40
CA ILE A 131 -4.04 -25.41 -9.49
C ILE A 131 -4.52 -25.43 -10.94
N LEU A 132 -3.85 -24.73 -11.85
CA LEU A 132 -4.17 -24.74 -13.28
C LEU A 132 -3.72 -26.03 -13.97
N ALA A 133 -2.66 -26.67 -13.49
CA ALA A 133 -2.09 -27.86 -14.11
C ALA A 133 -2.88 -29.15 -13.79
N SER A 134 -3.71 -29.18 -12.75
CA SER A 134 -4.39 -30.41 -12.30
C SER A 134 -5.78 -30.13 -11.70
N PRO A 135 -6.87 -30.67 -12.29
CA PRO A 135 -8.21 -30.61 -11.71
C PRO A 135 -8.29 -31.27 -10.33
N VAL A 136 -7.52 -32.34 -10.10
CA VAL A 136 -7.49 -33.06 -8.82
C VAL A 136 -6.87 -32.20 -7.71
N ILE A 137 -5.79 -31.47 -8.02
CA ILE A 137 -5.18 -30.53 -7.08
C ILE A 137 -6.07 -29.31 -6.89
N TYR A 138 -6.72 -28.83 -7.95
CA TYR A 138 -7.70 -27.75 -7.85
C TYR A 138 -8.86 -28.11 -6.92
N GLN A 139 -9.46 -29.30 -7.06
CA GLN A 139 -10.48 -29.80 -6.15
C GLN A 139 -9.98 -29.85 -4.71
N GLN A 140 -8.74 -30.29 -4.48
CA GLN A 140 -8.15 -30.32 -3.14
C GLN A 140 -7.96 -28.91 -2.56
N TYR A 141 -7.49 -27.96 -3.38
CA TYR A 141 -7.40 -26.55 -3.01
C TYR A 141 -8.77 -25.99 -2.62
N ARG A 142 -9.84 -26.32 -3.35
CA ARG A 142 -11.21 -25.87 -3.03
C ARG A 142 -11.68 -26.27 -1.64
N LEU A 143 -11.27 -27.43 -1.15
CA LEU A 143 -11.68 -27.93 0.17
C LEU A 143 -11.15 -27.10 1.33
N ASP A 144 -9.99 -26.45 1.17
CA ASP A 144 -9.35 -25.68 2.25
C ASP A 144 -8.65 -24.39 1.74
N ARG A 145 -9.33 -23.65 0.86
CA ARG A 145 -8.78 -22.46 0.20
C ARG A 145 -8.27 -21.43 1.20
N LYS A 146 -9.03 -21.20 2.27
CA LYS A 146 -8.69 -20.18 3.28
C LYS A 146 -7.35 -20.53 3.94
N HIS A 147 -7.16 -21.77 4.39
CA HIS A 147 -5.92 -22.18 5.04
C HIS A 147 -4.73 -22.12 4.07
N VAL A 148 -4.90 -22.65 2.85
CA VAL A 148 -3.84 -22.65 1.84
C VAL A 148 -3.44 -21.22 1.48
N LEU A 149 -4.40 -20.34 1.18
CA LEU A 149 -4.11 -18.94 0.86
C LEU A 149 -3.47 -18.19 2.04
N SER A 150 -3.98 -18.36 3.26
CA SER A 150 -3.37 -17.76 4.46
C SER A 150 -1.89 -18.12 4.58
N ARG A 151 -1.53 -19.39 4.35
CA ARG A 151 -0.14 -19.85 4.41
C ARG A 151 0.71 -19.32 3.28
N VAL A 152 0.22 -19.37 2.04
CA VAL A 152 0.97 -18.88 0.88
C VAL A 152 1.19 -17.37 1.00
N LEU A 153 0.18 -16.61 1.42
CA LEU A 153 0.31 -15.17 1.67
C LEU A 153 1.27 -14.85 2.81
N LEU A 154 1.22 -15.62 3.92
CA LEU A 154 2.18 -15.47 5.01
C LEU A 154 3.61 -15.74 4.54
N SER A 155 3.81 -16.77 3.71
CA SER A 155 5.12 -17.08 3.13
C SER A 155 5.59 -16.04 2.10
N THR A 156 4.67 -15.47 1.31
CA THR A 156 4.99 -14.51 0.23
C THR A 156 5.27 -13.12 0.81
N LEU A 157 4.49 -12.68 1.80
CA LEU A 157 4.52 -11.31 2.32
C LEU A 157 5.29 -11.17 3.63
N GLY A 158 5.46 -12.26 4.39
CA GLY A 158 6.11 -12.23 5.70
C GLY A 158 5.52 -11.16 6.61
N SER A 159 6.38 -10.28 7.13
CA SER A 159 6.01 -9.15 8.00
C SER A 159 5.08 -8.13 7.31
N MET A 160 5.16 -8.01 5.98
CA MET A 160 4.33 -7.07 5.20
C MET A 160 2.87 -7.47 5.13
N LEU A 161 2.51 -8.69 5.54
CA LEU A 161 1.12 -9.14 5.56
C LEU A 161 0.24 -8.21 6.41
N VAL A 162 0.78 -7.66 7.51
CA VAL A 162 0.07 -6.67 8.34
C VAL A 162 -0.25 -5.40 7.55
N ASP A 163 0.70 -4.91 6.75
CA ASP A 163 0.52 -3.73 5.89
C ASP A 163 -0.49 -4.01 4.78
N ALA A 164 -0.41 -5.18 4.14
CA ALA A 164 -1.34 -5.61 3.09
C ALA A 164 -2.79 -5.78 3.62
N HIS A 165 -2.94 -6.40 4.78
CA HIS A 165 -4.23 -6.53 5.47
C HIS A 165 -4.80 -5.17 5.86
N ALA A 166 -3.97 -4.25 6.37
CA ALA A 166 -4.42 -2.89 6.68
C ALA A 166 -4.86 -2.12 5.42
N VAL A 167 -4.18 -2.29 4.29
CA VAL A 167 -4.61 -1.72 3.00
C VAL A 167 -5.98 -2.27 2.59
N GLN A 168 -6.17 -3.58 2.68
CA GLN A 168 -7.44 -4.22 2.34
C GLN A 168 -8.59 -3.72 3.24
N ARG A 169 -8.40 -3.72 4.56
CA ARG A 169 -9.42 -3.25 5.51
C ARG A 169 -9.71 -1.77 5.35
N SER A 170 -8.67 -0.94 5.16
CA SER A 170 -8.85 0.50 5.00
C SER A 170 -9.57 0.88 3.70
N ALA A 171 -9.52 0.04 2.67
CA ALA A 171 -10.26 0.23 1.44
C ALA A 171 -11.79 0.08 1.64
N THR A 172 -12.22 -0.74 2.61
CA THR A 172 -13.63 -1.01 2.92
C THR A 172 -14.19 -0.12 4.04
N LEU A 173 -13.32 0.53 4.84
CA LEU A 173 -13.71 1.45 5.92
C LEU A 173 -14.67 2.56 5.48
N TYR A 174 -14.64 2.94 4.21
CA TYR A 174 -15.47 4.02 3.68
C TYR A 174 -16.52 3.43 2.76
N SER A 175 -17.57 2.89 3.38
CA SER A 175 -18.82 2.66 2.68
C SER A 175 -19.59 4.00 2.61
N PRO A 176 -19.78 4.59 1.42
CA PRO A 176 -20.56 5.81 1.28
C PRO A 176 -21.98 5.60 1.83
N PRO A 177 -22.62 6.64 2.40
CA PRO A 177 -22.36 8.06 2.14
C PRO A 177 -21.68 8.85 3.27
N ARG A 178 -21.15 8.23 4.33
CA ARG A 178 -20.67 8.98 5.51
C ARG A 178 -19.14 9.10 5.58
N PRO A 179 -18.60 10.27 6.01
CA PRO A 179 -17.18 10.39 6.37
C PRO A 179 -16.85 9.42 7.51
N LEU A 180 -15.62 8.87 7.50
CA LEU A 180 -15.16 8.06 8.62
C LEU A 180 -15.02 8.95 9.87
N ALA A 181 -15.66 8.55 10.96
CA ALA A 181 -15.56 9.28 12.22
C ALA A 181 -14.09 9.30 12.70
N PRO A 182 -13.57 10.43 13.22
CA PRO A 182 -12.20 10.53 13.71
C PRO A 182 -11.82 9.44 14.74
N ASP A 183 -12.75 9.03 15.60
CA ASP A 183 -12.48 7.99 16.59
C ASP A 183 -12.35 6.60 15.98
N ALA A 184 -13.19 6.26 14.99
CA ALA A 184 -13.06 5.00 14.25
C ALA A 184 -11.72 4.93 13.49
N MET A 185 -11.27 6.06 12.95
CA MET A 185 -9.93 6.19 12.33
C MET A 185 -8.82 5.94 13.35
N ARG A 186 -8.90 6.58 14.53
CA ARG A 186 -7.91 6.41 15.60
C ARG A 186 -7.85 4.97 16.10
N ASP A 187 -9.02 4.33 16.29
CA ASP A 187 -9.10 2.94 16.73
C ASP A 187 -8.56 1.98 15.68
N PHE A 188 -8.84 2.24 14.39
CA PHE A 188 -8.23 1.49 13.29
C PHE A 188 -6.70 1.59 13.31
N LEU A 189 -6.16 2.81 13.40
CA LEU A 189 -4.70 3.01 13.45
C LEU A 189 -4.08 2.35 14.68
N HIS A 190 -4.73 2.42 15.83
CA HIS A 190 -4.29 1.73 17.05
C HIS A 190 -4.23 0.21 16.84
N SER A 191 -5.26 -0.38 16.22
CA SER A 191 -5.29 -1.81 15.90
C SER A 191 -4.18 -2.20 14.93
N TYR A 192 -4.01 -1.45 13.84
CA TYR A 192 -2.93 -1.66 12.86
C TYR A 192 -1.54 -1.60 13.52
N ILE A 193 -1.28 -0.58 14.32
CA ILE A 193 0.01 -0.41 14.99
C ILE A 193 0.25 -1.53 16.01
N SER A 194 -0.79 -1.97 16.73
CA SER A 194 -0.69 -3.11 17.65
C SER A 194 -0.30 -4.39 16.90
N LEU A 195 -0.94 -4.66 15.75
CA LEU A 195 -0.64 -5.84 14.92
C LEU A 195 0.79 -5.83 14.39
N ARG A 196 1.34 -4.66 14.01
CA ARG A 196 2.74 -4.54 13.56
C ARG A 196 3.75 -5.04 14.60
N PHE A 197 3.42 -4.98 15.88
CA PHE A 197 4.29 -5.45 16.96
C PHE A 197 3.97 -6.86 17.45
N ALA A 198 2.78 -7.37 17.15
CA ALA A 198 2.30 -8.64 17.68
C ALA A 198 2.54 -9.82 16.73
N GLY A 199 2.69 -9.56 15.42
CA GLY A 199 3.05 -10.57 14.40
C GLY A 199 2.03 -10.67 13.27
N PRO A 200 2.46 -11.12 12.06
CA PRO A 200 1.60 -11.21 10.89
C PRO A 200 0.49 -12.27 10.99
N GLU A 201 0.66 -13.30 11.81
CA GLU A 201 -0.32 -14.37 12.00
C GLU A 201 -1.63 -13.86 12.59
N LEU A 202 -1.56 -12.90 13.51
CA LEU A 202 -2.74 -12.29 14.12
C LEU A 202 -3.56 -11.49 13.11
N ALA A 203 -2.94 -10.95 12.06
CA ALA A 203 -3.66 -10.28 10.99
C ALA A 203 -4.56 -11.26 10.20
N LEU A 204 -4.24 -12.56 10.21
CA LEU A 204 -4.99 -13.60 9.50
C LEU A 204 -6.19 -14.13 10.28
N GLU A 205 -6.22 -13.98 11.61
CA GLU A 205 -7.32 -14.48 12.44
C GLU A 205 -8.67 -13.86 12.04
N ASP A 206 -8.65 -12.56 11.77
CA ASP A 206 -9.84 -11.78 11.37
C ASP A 206 -10.11 -11.81 9.85
N CYS A 207 -9.22 -12.38 9.04
CA CYS A 207 -9.38 -12.39 7.59
C CYS A 207 -10.45 -13.39 7.13
N THR A 208 -11.38 -12.94 6.30
CA THR A 208 -12.26 -13.79 5.51
C THR A 208 -11.53 -14.32 4.27
N LEU A 209 -12.08 -15.35 3.61
CA LEU A 209 -11.53 -15.82 2.32
C LEU A 209 -11.52 -14.69 1.28
N ALA A 210 -12.56 -13.86 1.24
CA ALA A 210 -12.62 -12.72 0.33
C ALA A 210 -11.49 -11.71 0.58
N ASP A 211 -11.15 -11.45 1.85
CA ASP A 211 -10.05 -10.55 2.21
C ASP A 211 -8.70 -11.11 1.71
N LEU A 212 -8.46 -12.41 1.87
CA LEU A 212 -7.24 -13.07 1.38
C LEU A 212 -7.14 -13.01 -0.14
N LEU A 213 -8.26 -13.25 -0.84
CA LEU A 213 -8.33 -13.13 -2.29
C LEU A 213 -8.02 -11.70 -2.74
N ASP A 214 -8.60 -10.70 -2.10
CA ASP A 214 -8.36 -9.29 -2.44
C ASP A 214 -6.90 -8.88 -2.17
N ILE A 215 -6.28 -9.38 -1.10
CA ILE A 215 -4.85 -9.19 -0.83
C ILE A 215 -4.00 -9.82 -1.93
N ALA A 216 -4.27 -11.07 -2.30
CA ALA A 216 -3.54 -11.79 -3.35
C ALA A 216 -3.68 -11.08 -4.71
N VAL A 217 -4.90 -10.70 -5.08
CA VAL A 217 -5.20 -9.97 -6.32
C VAL A 217 -4.43 -8.66 -6.35
N PHE A 218 -4.51 -7.85 -5.29
CA PHE A 218 -3.82 -6.56 -5.23
C PHE A 218 -2.29 -6.73 -5.28
N HIS A 219 -1.76 -7.75 -4.61
CA HIS A 219 -0.34 -8.05 -4.62
C HIS A 219 0.16 -8.40 -6.03
N GLN A 220 -0.48 -9.37 -6.69
CA GLN A 220 -0.07 -9.86 -8.01
C GLN A 220 -0.31 -8.84 -9.13
N SER A 221 -1.44 -8.13 -9.10
CA SER A 221 -1.84 -7.23 -10.19
C SER A 221 -1.29 -5.80 -10.07
N VAL A 222 -1.00 -5.33 -8.85
CA VAL A 222 -0.60 -3.94 -8.61
C VAL A 222 0.75 -3.86 -7.90
N ALA A 223 0.85 -4.38 -6.67
CA ALA A 223 2.01 -4.08 -5.80
C ALA A 223 3.33 -4.65 -6.34
N ARG A 224 3.36 -5.94 -6.70
CA ARG A 224 4.58 -6.63 -7.18
C ARG A 224 5.05 -6.13 -8.56
N PRO A 225 4.20 -5.96 -9.58
CA PRO A 225 4.64 -5.37 -10.84
C PRO A 225 5.13 -3.93 -10.67
N LEU A 226 4.47 -3.15 -9.80
CA LEU A 226 4.83 -1.77 -9.55
C LEU A 226 6.15 -1.63 -8.79
N SER A 227 6.47 -2.53 -7.84
CA SER A 227 7.73 -2.47 -7.11
C SER A 227 8.94 -2.60 -8.04
N LEU A 228 8.88 -3.50 -9.02
CA LEU A 228 9.92 -3.66 -10.05
C LEU A 228 10.03 -2.41 -10.95
N LYS A 229 8.90 -1.83 -11.37
CA LYS A 229 8.90 -0.58 -12.15
C LYS A 229 9.49 0.59 -11.35
N CYS A 230 9.14 0.72 -10.07
CA CYS A 230 9.71 1.74 -9.20
C CYS A 230 11.23 1.54 -9.04
N ALA A 231 11.70 0.30 -8.84
CA ALA A 231 13.11 0.00 -8.76
C ALA A 231 13.87 0.45 -10.04
N ALA A 232 13.32 0.16 -11.22
CA ALA A 232 13.89 0.60 -12.49
C ALA A 232 14.00 2.12 -12.58
N LEU A 233 12.92 2.83 -12.27
CA LEU A 233 12.91 4.29 -12.33
C LEU A 233 13.89 4.92 -11.34
N PHE A 234 13.96 4.39 -10.12
CA PHE A 234 14.91 4.87 -9.13
C PHE A 234 16.37 4.66 -9.56
N LEU A 235 16.72 3.49 -10.10
CA LEU A 235 18.08 3.25 -10.59
C LEU A 235 18.43 4.12 -11.80
N GLN A 236 17.49 4.31 -12.74
CA GLN A 236 17.68 5.24 -13.87
C GLN A 236 17.95 6.67 -13.43
N HIS A 237 17.35 7.11 -12.31
CA HIS A 237 17.62 8.42 -11.73
C HIS A 237 18.98 8.51 -11.03
N LEU A 238 19.56 7.40 -10.58
CA LEU A 238 20.93 7.36 -10.06
C LEU A 238 21.94 7.36 -11.22
N ASP A 239 21.78 6.42 -12.15
CA ASP A 239 22.60 6.27 -13.35
C ASP A 239 21.77 5.55 -14.42
N PRO A 240 21.52 6.18 -15.59
CA PRO A 240 20.72 5.59 -16.67
C PRO A 240 21.25 4.27 -17.23
N SER A 241 22.51 3.91 -16.98
CA SER A 241 23.10 2.64 -17.42
C SER A 241 22.83 1.46 -16.49
N LEU A 242 22.22 1.70 -15.32
CA LEU A 242 21.93 0.66 -14.34
C LEU A 242 20.65 -0.11 -14.70
N GLU A 243 20.78 -1.42 -14.79
CA GLU A 243 19.67 -2.35 -14.88
C GLU A 243 19.20 -2.79 -13.50
N VAL A 244 17.91 -3.09 -13.35
CA VAL A 244 17.36 -3.57 -12.07
C VAL A 244 17.96 -4.92 -11.67
N GLY A 245 18.06 -5.83 -12.64
CA GLY A 245 18.37 -7.24 -12.36
C GLY A 245 17.37 -7.87 -11.39
N SER A 246 17.81 -8.87 -10.63
CA SER A 246 17.04 -9.41 -9.51
C SER A 246 17.15 -8.49 -8.29
N LEU A 247 16.02 -8.20 -7.65
CA LEU A 247 16.01 -7.60 -6.31
C LEU A 247 16.34 -8.66 -5.27
N SER A 248 17.06 -8.28 -4.21
CA SER A 248 17.15 -9.13 -3.01
C SER A 248 15.83 -9.12 -2.25
N ASP A 249 15.65 -10.09 -1.34
CA ASP A 249 14.48 -10.15 -0.45
C ASP A 249 14.31 -8.86 0.36
N ALA A 250 15.42 -8.26 0.83
CA ALA A 250 15.40 -7.02 1.61
C ALA A 250 15.02 -5.80 0.74
N GLU A 251 15.58 -5.67 -0.47
CA GLU A 251 15.23 -4.60 -1.42
C GLU A 251 13.76 -4.68 -1.82
N GLN A 252 13.30 -5.89 -2.19
CA GLN A 252 11.91 -6.14 -2.56
C GLN A 252 10.96 -5.84 -1.41
N THR A 253 11.30 -6.28 -0.19
CA THR A 253 10.51 -6.02 1.01
C THR A 253 10.39 -4.52 1.29
N ARG A 254 11.50 -3.76 1.27
CA ARG A 254 11.44 -2.30 1.49
C ARG A 254 10.57 -1.58 0.47
N LEU A 255 10.67 -1.95 -0.82
CA LEU A 255 9.85 -1.37 -1.88
C LEU A 255 8.36 -1.71 -1.74
N LEU A 256 8.03 -2.98 -1.52
CA LEU A 256 6.64 -3.41 -1.33
C LEU A 256 6.04 -2.79 -0.07
N ARG A 257 6.78 -2.77 1.04
CA ARG A 257 6.39 -2.13 2.29
C ARG A 257 6.08 -0.65 2.10
N ALA A 258 6.92 0.07 1.35
CA ALA A 258 6.69 1.47 1.01
C ALA A 258 5.39 1.67 0.21
N LEU A 259 5.15 0.82 -0.79
CA LEU A 259 3.93 0.85 -1.62
C LEU A 259 2.68 0.57 -0.79
N TYR A 260 2.67 -0.47 0.06
CA TYR A 260 1.53 -0.77 0.93
C TYR A 260 1.26 0.36 1.92
N ARG A 261 2.29 0.91 2.57
CA ARG A 261 2.11 1.99 3.55
C ARG A 261 1.69 3.31 2.90
N PHE A 262 2.20 3.61 1.70
CA PHE A 262 1.70 4.74 0.92
C PHE A 262 0.23 4.54 0.52
N GLN A 263 -0.16 3.35 0.07
CA GLN A 263 -1.55 3.03 -0.23
C GLN A 263 -2.44 3.12 1.01
N LEU A 264 -1.96 2.66 2.17
CA LEU A 264 -2.66 2.79 3.45
C LEU A 264 -2.87 4.26 3.79
N TYR A 265 -1.83 5.11 3.66
CA TYR A 265 -1.97 6.55 3.83
C TYR A 265 -3.03 7.13 2.89
N CYS A 266 -3.03 6.75 1.60
CA CYS A 266 -4.05 7.18 0.64
C CYS A 266 -5.46 6.73 1.01
N ASN A 267 -5.60 5.51 1.58
CA ASN A 267 -6.89 5.00 2.02
C ASN A 267 -7.43 5.74 3.25
N LEU A 268 -6.58 6.23 4.14
CA LEU A 268 -6.99 6.90 5.37
C LEU A 268 -7.08 8.43 5.23
N PHE A 269 -6.12 9.02 4.53
CA PHE A 269 -5.92 10.47 4.44
C PHE A 269 -5.89 11.00 2.99
N GLY A 270 -6.24 10.15 2.03
CA GLY A 270 -6.36 10.51 0.63
C GLY A 270 -7.80 10.45 0.11
N GLN A 271 -7.93 10.65 -1.19
CA GLN A 271 -9.22 10.73 -1.88
C GLN A 271 -9.75 9.36 -2.32
N GLY A 272 -9.00 8.29 -2.07
CA GLY A 272 -9.30 6.92 -2.49
C GLY A 272 -9.27 6.72 -4.01
N PRO A 273 -9.37 5.47 -4.49
CA PRO A 273 -9.10 5.12 -5.88
C PRO A 273 -10.24 5.45 -6.86
N LYS A 274 -11.44 5.84 -6.38
CA LYS A 274 -12.60 6.07 -7.26
C LYS A 274 -12.70 7.55 -7.68
N PRO A 275 -12.75 7.86 -8.99
CA PRO A 275 -12.87 9.23 -9.46
C PRO A 275 -14.23 9.82 -9.05
N ARG A 276 -14.26 11.13 -8.78
CA ARG A 276 -15.48 11.94 -8.55
C ARG A 276 -16.42 11.51 -7.40
N ARG A 277 -16.06 10.52 -6.57
CA ARG A 277 -16.69 10.33 -5.25
C ARG A 277 -15.96 11.22 -4.25
N TYR A 278 -16.59 12.33 -3.86
CA TYR A 278 -16.04 13.25 -2.86
C TYR A 278 -15.80 12.48 -1.55
N ARG A 279 -14.55 12.31 -1.13
CA ARG A 279 -14.26 11.74 0.18
C ARG A 279 -14.03 12.90 1.14
N ALA A 280 -15.03 13.18 1.96
CA ALA A 280 -14.87 14.07 3.10
C ALA A 280 -13.77 13.48 3.99
N MET A 281 -12.60 14.12 3.95
CA MET A 281 -11.47 13.78 4.79
C MET A 281 -11.88 13.92 6.27
N PRO A 282 -11.49 12.98 7.15
CA PRO A 282 -11.52 13.26 8.57
C PRO A 282 -10.68 14.53 8.79
N MET A 283 -11.28 15.59 9.34
CA MET A 283 -10.61 16.86 9.63
C MET A 283 -9.68 16.67 10.83
N LEU A 284 -8.63 15.86 10.66
CA LEU A 284 -7.54 15.73 11.62
C LEU A 284 -6.51 16.83 11.35
N ASP A 285 -6.03 17.44 12.42
CA ASP A 285 -4.93 18.41 12.33
C ASP A 285 -3.68 17.72 11.76
N PRO A 286 -2.89 18.37 10.87
CA PRO A 286 -1.68 17.77 10.31
C PRO A 286 -0.68 17.26 11.36
N THR A 287 -0.60 17.92 12.52
CA THR A 287 0.25 17.49 13.64
C THR A 287 -0.25 16.20 14.26
N GLU A 288 -1.58 16.07 14.39
CA GLU A 288 -2.22 14.86 14.87
C GLU A 288 -2.04 13.71 13.86
N THR A 289 -2.23 13.95 12.56
CA THR A 289 -1.99 12.97 11.50
C THR A 289 -0.54 12.47 11.52
N LEU A 290 0.43 13.38 11.65
CA LEU A 290 1.85 13.01 11.76
C LEU A 290 2.12 12.16 13.02
N ALA A 291 1.50 12.50 14.15
CA ALA A 291 1.65 11.76 15.40
C ALA A 291 1.01 10.37 15.34
N LEU A 292 -0.17 10.25 14.73
CA LEU A 292 -0.93 9.00 14.64
C LEU A 292 -0.33 8.03 13.62
N PHE A 293 0.18 8.52 12.50
CA PHE A 293 0.68 7.67 11.42
C PHE A 293 2.21 7.59 11.40
N PHE A 294 2.89 8.67 11.01
CA PHE A 294 4.33 8.65 10.72
C PHE A 294 5.22 8.47 11.96
N SER A 295 4.83 9.01 13.12
CA SER A 295 5.61 8.85 14.37
C SER A 295 5.69 7.41 14.89
N ASN A 296 4.87 6.51 14.35
CA ASN A 296 4.88 5.10 14.71
C ASN A 296 5.80 4.24 13.82
N LEU A 297 6.30 4.82 12.73
CA LEU A 297 7.28 4.23 11.82
C LEU A 297 8.70 4.67 12.22
N ASN A 298 9.70 3.86 11.86
CA ASN A 298 11.09 4.31 11.95
C ASN A 298 11.36 5.41 10.89
N PRO A 299 12.32 6.32 11.11
CA PRO A 299 12.58 7.42 10.19
C PRO A 299 12.89 6.99 8.75
N TRP A 300 13.64 5.90 8.56
CA TRP A 300 13.91 5.33 7.23
C TRP A 300 12.66 4.70 6.59
N GLU A 301 11.74 4.14 7.38
CA GLU A 301 10.46 3.65 6.87
C GLU A 301 9.55 4.79 6.40
N VAL A 302 9.63 5.98 7.03
CA VAL A 302 8.94 7.18 6.54
C VAL A 302 9.57 7.66 5.24
N GLU A 303 10.90 7.63 5.16
CA GLU A 303 11.63 8.01 3.96
C GLU A 303 11.36 7.08 2.77
N GLU A 304 11.18 5.78 3.00
CA GLU A 304 10.72 4.82 1.99
C GLU A 304 9.40 5.28 1.34
N ILE A 305 8.42 5.69 2.16
CA ILE A 305 7.13 6.21 1.67
C ILE A 305 7.34 7.51 0.90
N ASP A 306 8.18 8.42 1.42
CA ASP A 306 8.42 9.73 0.80
C ASP A 306 9.20 9.63 -0.52
N CYS A 307 10.05 8.61 -0.69
CA CYS A 307 10.68 8.30 -1.97
C CYS A 307 9.64 7.87 -3.02
N ILE A 308 8.69 6.98 -2.64
CA ILE A 308 7.58 6.59 -3.52
C ILE A 308 6.72 7.81 -3.88
N TYR A 309 6.36 8.62 -2.89
CA TYR A 309 5.60 9.85 -3.13
C TYR A 309 6.35 10.80 -4.07
N THR A 310 7.65 11.00 -3.86
CA THR A 310 8.51 11.84 -4.71
C THR A 310 8.54 11.34 -6.16
N LEU A 311 8.65 10.03 -6.37
CA LEU A 311 8.60 9.45 -7.71
C LEU A 311 7.26 9.73 -8.41
N ILE A 312 6.14 9.51 -7.71
CA ILE A 312 4.79 9.79 -8.22
C ILE A 312 4.64 11.28 -8.53
N ARG A 313 5.06 12.14 -7.60
CA ARG A 313 4.99 13.60 -7.71
C ARG A 313 5.73 14.08 -8.94
N ASN A 314 6.99 13.68 -9.12
CA ASN A 314 7.81 14.10 -10.26
C ASN A 314 7.21 13.61 -11.60
N LYS A 315 6.67 12.39 -11.63
CA LYS A 315 6.00 11.87 -12.82
C LYS A 315 4.75 12.70 -13.18
N TYR A 316 4.00 13.15 -12.18
CA TYR A 316 2.80 13.94 -12.39
C TYR A 316 3.13 15.39 -12.73
N ASP A 317 4.16 15.98 -12.11
CA ASP A 317 4.65 17.33 -12.46
C ASP A 317 4.91 17.45 -13.97
N ALA A 318 5.59 16.48 -14.56
CA ALA A 318 5.84 16.45 -16.00
C ALA A 318 4.55 16.47 -16.86
N VAL A 319 3.43 15.95 -16.36
CA VAL A 319 2.14 15.99 -17.06
C VAL A 319 1.41 17.32 -16.81
N PHE A 320 1.43 17.81 -15.58
CA PHE A 320 0.77 19.05 -15.22
C PHE A 320 1.49 20.28 -15.78
N ASP A 321 2.81 20.24 -15.96
CA ASP A 321 3.58 21.30 -16.62
C ASP A 321 3.22 21.42 -18.11
N ALA A 322 2.79 20.33 -18.75
CA ALA A 322 2.24 20.34 -20.09
C ALA A 322 0.78 20.87 -20.15
N SER A 323 0.12 21.05 -19.00
CA SER A 323 -1.29 21.48 -18.91
C SER A 323 -1.41 22.99 -18.62
N GLN A 324 -2.43 23.64 -19.20
CA GLN A 324 -2.71 25.08 -19.06
C GLN A 324 -3.33 25.47 -17.70
N CYS A 325 -2.91 24.84 -16.59
CA CYS A 325 -3.44 25.12 -15.25
C CYS A 325 -2.57 26.15 -14.51
N GLU A 326 -3.20 27.05 -13.74
CA GLU A 326 -2.51 28.02 -12.88
C GLU A 326 -1.59 27.33 -11.86
N ALA A 327 -0.45 27.96 -11.56
CA ALA A 327 0.63 27.33 -10.77
C ALA A 327 0.21 26.96 -9.33
N ALA A 328 -0.68 27.75 -8.70
CA ALA A 328 -1.17 27.48 -7.35
C ALA A 328 -2.11 26.27 -7.31
N ASP A 329 -2.99 26.13 -8.30
CA ASP A 329 -3.88 24.98 -8.45
C ASP A 329 -3.09 23.71 -8.79
N ARG A 330 -2.01 23.85 -9.57
CA ARG A 330 -1.17 22.74 -10.01
C ARG A 330 -0.65 21.88 -8.85
N ARG A 331 -0.12 22.50 -7.80
CA ARG A 331 0.43 21.79 -6.64
C ARG A 331 -0.66 20.98 -5.93
N LEU A 332 -1.82 21.59 -5.70
CA LEU A 332 -2.95 20.98 -4.98
C LEU A 332 -3.54 19.81 -5.77
N LEU A 333 -3.71 20.01 -7.08
CA LEU A 333 -4.25 19.01 -7.98
C LEU A 333 -3.30 17.82 -8.11
N ARG A 334 -1.99 18.08 -8.24
CA ARG A 334 -0.98 17.02 -8.27
C ARG A 334 -0.99 16.20 -6.99
N GLU A 335 -0.93 16.86 -5.84
CA GLU A 335 -0.90 16.17 -4.55
C GLU A 335 -2.17 15.33 -4.34
N GLY A 336 -3.35 15.90 -4.59
CA GLY A 336 -4.59 15.12 -4.48
C GLY A 336 -4.72 14.00 -5.51
N THR A 337 -4.13 14.16 -6.70
CA THR A 337 -4.04 13.08 -7.71
C THR A 337 -3.11 11.96 -7.24
N ALA A 338 -1.95 12.29 -6.64
CA ALA A 338 -1.03 11.30 -6.08
C ALA A 338 -1.70 10.51 -4.94
N LEU A 339 -2.52 11.18 -4.13
CA LEU A 339 -3.26 10.59 -3.01
C LEU A 339 -4.51 9.79 -3.42
N ARG A 340 -4.67 9.50 -4.71
CA ARG A 340 -5.57 8.45 -5.21
C ARG A 340 -5.02 7.05 -4.97
N GLY A 341 -3.72 6.93 -4.74
CA GLY A 341 -3.05 5.67 -4.44
C GLY A 341 -2.31 5.06 -5.64
N ILE A 342 -1.68 3.92 -5.37
CA ILE A 342 -0.70 3.29 -6.27
C ILE A 342 -1.34 2.63 -7.49
N GLN A 343 -2.64 2.31 -7.43
CA GLN A 343 -3.34 1.73 -8.57
C GLN A 343 -3.45 2.73 -9.73
N LEU A 344 -3.76 4.00 -9.46
CA LEU A 344 -3.73 5.06 -10.46
C LEU A 344 -2.31 5.25 -11.00
N PHE A 345 -1.31 5.24 -10.11
CA PHE A 345 0.08 5.38 -10.54
C PHE A 345 0.53 4.25 -11.46
N SER A 346 0.14 3.01 -11.16
CA SER A 346 0.40 1.84 -12.02
C SER A 346 -0.24 2.02 -13.41
N GLN A 347 -1.47 2.53 -13.48
CA GLN A 347 -2.15 2.86 -14.74
C GLN A 347 -1.38 3.95 -15.51
N VAL A 348 -0.99 5.03 -14.83
CA VAL A 348 -0.20 6.13 -15.44
C VAL A 348 1.11 5.62 -16.03
N LEU A 349 1.83 4.72 -15.34
CA LEU A 349 3.06 4.15 -15.87
C LEU A 349 2.84 3.19 -17.06
N ALA A 350 1.65 2.60 -17.18
CA ALA A 350 1.27 1.76 -18.32
C ALA A 350 0.75 2.56 -19.52
N THR A 351 0.34 3.82 -19.32
CA THR A 351 -0.16 4.67 -20.41
C THR A 351 1.00 5.27 -21.22
N HIS A 352 1.11 4.88 -22.49
CA HIS A 352 2.13 5.40 -23.41
C HIS A 352 1.67 6.62 -24.22
N ASN A 353 0.35 6.76 -24.43
CA ASN A 353 -0.21 7.89 -25.17
C ASN A 353 -0.37 9.11 -24.26
N HIS A 354 0.26 10.23 -24.64
CA HIS A 354 0.23 11.47 -23.87
C HIS A 354 -1.20 12.04 -23.69
N GLU A 355 -2.05 11.97 -24.70
CA GLU A 355 -3.42 12.47 -24.63
C GLU A 355 -4.27 11.62 -23.66
N GLU A 356 -4.12 10.31 -23.71
CA GLU A 356 -4.80 9.40 -22.78
C GLU A 356 -4.30 9.59 -21.34
N LEU A 357 -3.00 9.84 -21.16
CA LEU A 357 -2.41 10.14 -19.87
C LEU A 357 -2.98 11.42 -19.27
N VAL A 358 -3.07 12.49 -20.07
CA VAL A 358 -3.67 13.77 -19.65
C VAL A 358 -5.14 13.58 -19.29
N LYS A 359 -5.93 12.89 -20.13
CA LYS A 359 -7.35 12.58 -19.86
C LYS A 359 -7.52 11.77 -18.58
N THR A 360 -6.64 10.78 -18.36
CA THR A 360 -6.64 9.94 -17.16
C THR A 360 -6.40 10.80 -15.93
N ILE A 361 -5.32 11.59 -15.89
CA ILE A 361 -5.01 12.47 -14.76
C ILE A 361 -6.14 13.48 -14.50
N GLN A 362 -6.68 14.12 -15.54
CA GLN A 362 -7.82 15.05 -15.44
C GLN A 362 -9.07 14.42 -14.80
N ARG A 363 -9.34 13.13 -15.03
CA ARG A 363 -10.48 12.43 -14.42
C ARG A 363 -10.33 12.28 -12.90
N TYR A 364 -9.10 12.24 -12.39
CA TYR A 364 -8.78 11.97 -11.00
C TYR A 364 -8.38 13.20 -10.18
N GLN A 365 -8.15 14.33 -10.86
CA GLN A 365 -7.83 15.62 -10.29
C GLN A 365 -8.79 16.03 -9.17
N VAL A 366 -8.23 16.24 -7.98
CA VAL A 366 -8.91 16.80 -6.81
C VAL A 366 -7.88 17.64 -6.06
N PRO A 367 -8.20 18.87 -5.66
CA PRO A 367 -7.32 19.64 -4.80
C PRO A 367 -7.22 18.99 -3.41
N CYS A 368 -6.01 18.80 -2.90
CA CYS A 368 -5.77 18.24 -1.57
C CYS A 368 -4.50 18.85 -0.95
N TYR A 369 -4.46 18.99 0.38
CA TYR A 369 -3.34 19.60 1.12
C TYR A 369 -2.97 18.76 2.34
N THR A 370 -2.52 17.52 2.16
CA THR A 370 -2.43 16.59 3.30
C THR A 370 -1.09 15.90 3.46
N TYR A 371 -0.39 15.49 2.42
CA TYR A 371 0.88 14.76 2.57
C TYR A 371 2.07 15.69 2.80
N GLU A 372 2.30 16.66 1.91
CA GLU A 372 3.48 17.55 1.99
C GLU A 372 3.41 18.44 3.24
N HIS A 373 2.19 18.86 3.62
CA HIS A 373 1.97 19.65 4.81
C HIS A 373 2.21 18.84 6.09
N VAL A 374 1.68 17.61 6.17
CA VAL A 374 1.89 16.73 7.31
C VAL A 374 3.38 16.52 7.56
N LEU A 375 4.18 16.28 6.51
CA LEU A 375 5.63 16.09 6.66
C LEU A 375 6.44 17.40 6.74
N SER A 376 5.79 18.57 6.76
CA SER A 376 6.50 19.87 6.76
C SER A 376 7.35 20.08 8.02
N TRP A 377 8.34 20.98 7.93
CA TRP A 377 9.16 21.37 9.07
C TRP A 377 8.32 21.92 10.23
N ALA A 378 7.32 22.76 9.92
CA ALA A 378 6.44 23.36 10.92
C ALA A 378 5.63 22.30 11.67
N THR A 379 5.04 21.34 10.94
CA THR A 379 4.28 20.24 11.54
C THR A 379 5.17 19.32 12.37
N GLN A 380 6.38 19.02 11.90
CA GLN A 380 7.36 18.25 12.68
C GLN A 380 7.75 18.98 13.98
N HIS A 381 7.98 20.29 13.92
CA HIS A 381 8.30 21.09 15.11
C HIS A 381 7.13 21.08 16.12
N SER A 382 5.92 21.38 15.66
CA SER A 382 4.70 21.31 16.49
C SER A 382 4.49 19.93 17.08
N ARG A 383 4.71 18.88 16.29
CA ARG A 383 4.58 17.50 16.76
C ARG A 383 5.63 17.15 17.81
N ARG A 384 6.89 17.58 17.67
CA ARG A 384 7.93 17.39 18.70
C ARG A 384 7.53 18.03 20.03
N ALA A 385 6.93 19.22 19.97
CA ALA A 385 6.46 19.94 21.17
C ALA A 385 5.23 19.28 21.82
N LEU A 386 4.27 18.84 21.00
CA LEU A 386 2.98 18.31 21.49
C LEU A 386 3.02 16.80 21.77
N TYR A 387 3.69 16.02 20.94
CA TYR A 387 3.64 14.57 20.89
C TYR A 387 5.07 13.99 20.76
N ALA A 388 5.96 14.36 21.69
CA ALA A 388 7.31 13.82 21.74
C ALA A 388 7.28 12.28 21.76
N SER A 389 8.01 11.69 20.81
CA SER A 389 8.13 10.25 20.58
C SER A 389 9.43 9.70 21.15
N GLU A 390 9.52 8.38 21.29
CA GLU A 390 10.78 7.74 21.70
C GLU A 390 11.93 8.04 20.73
N GLY A 391 11.64 8.20 19.43
CA GLY A 391 12.63 8.61 18.44
C GLY A 391 13.20 10.01 18.72
N ASP A 392 12.38 10.95 19.17
CA ASP A 392 12.86 12.29 19.53
C ASP A 392 13.79 12.24 20.74
N LEU A 393 13.47 11.38 21.72
CA LEU A 393 14.31 11.18 22.90
C LEU A 393 15.62 10.47 22.55
N ALA A 394 15.58 9.45 21.69
CA ALA A 394 16.77 8.76 21.20
C ALA A 394 17.72 9.69 20.44
N GLU A 395 17.17 10.57 19.59
CA GLU A 395 17.93 11.62 18.91
C GLU A 395 18.54 12.61 19.92
N ALA A 396 17.77 13.08 20.91
CA ALA A 396 18.26 14.00 21.94
C ALA A 396 19.40 13.37 22.79
N ARG A 397 19.32 12.07 23.07
CA ARG A 397 20.36 11.28 23.75
C ARG A 397 21.58 11.01 22.85
N ARG A 398 21.52 11.37 21.56
CA ARG A 398 22.56 11.10 20.56
C ARG A 398 22.88 9.62 20.45
N GLU A 399 21.84 8.79 20.47
CA GLU A 399 22.01 7.34 20.31
C GLU A 399 22.70 6.99 18.99
N LYS A 400 23.48 5.91 19.02
CA LYS A 400 24.14 5.38 17.84
C LYS A 400 23.16 4.54 17.05
N LEU A 401 23.19 4.68 15.72
CA LEU A 401 22.49 3.81 14.79
C LEU A 401 23.53 2.97 14.05
N VAL A 402 23.45 1.65 14.20
CA VAL A 402 24.42 0.71 13.63
C VAL A 402 23.76 -0.05 12.49
N PHE A 403 24.47 -0.15 11.36
CA PHE A 403 24.09 -1.04 10.28
C PHE A 403 24.46 -2.49 10.66
N ALA A 404 23.44 -3.33 10.84
CA ALA A 404 23.60 -4.73 11.27
C ALA A 404 23.56 -5.73 10.10
N GLY A 405 23.63 -5.24 8.85
CA GLY A 405 23.40 -6.02 7.65
C GLY A 405 22.08 -5.65 6.97
N ASP A 406 21.89 -6.20 5.77
CA ASP A 406 20.69 -5.98 4.95
C ASP A 406 19.53 -6.84 5.48
N THR A 407 18.89 -6.36 6.54
CA THR A 407 17.67 -6.98 7.09
C THR A 407 16.42 -6.24 6.61
N GLU A 408 15.27 -6.91 6.68
CA GLU A 408 13.97 -6.37 6.26
C GLU A 408 13.54 -5.15 7.10
N ASP A 409 13.77 -5.21 8.42
CA ASP A 409 13.33 -4.18 9.37
C ASP A 409 14.43 -3.21 9.83
N GLY A 410 15.69 -3.53 9.53
CA GLY A 410 16.85 -2.73 9.90
C GLY A 410 16.97 -1.46 9.06
N PRO A 411 17.74 -0.46 9.55
CA PRO A 411 18.07 0.71 8.76
C PRO A 411 18.97 0.31 7.57
N PRO A 412 18.69 0.80 6.35
CA PRO A 412 19.56 0.56 5.21
C PRO A 412 20.91 1.26 5.38
N LEU A 413 21.97 0.74 4.76
CA LEU A 413 23.31 1.30 4.90
C LEU A 413 23.35 2.78 4.51
N ALA A 414 22.65 3.16 3.43
CA ALA A 414 22.55 4.55 2.96
C ALA A 414 22.06 5.52 4.05
N TRP A 415 21.07 5.10 4.84
CA TRP A 415 20.57 5.89 5.96
C TRP A 415 21.63 6.05 7.05
N VAL A 416 22.28 4.95 7.44
CA VAL A 416 23.29 4.95 8.51
C VAL A 416 24.49 5.84 8.15
N ILE A 417 25.01 5.73 6.93
CA ILE A 417 26.14 6.56 6.48
C ILE A 417 25.73 8.03 6.31
N GLY A 418 24.52 8.29 5.80
CA GLY A 418 24.00 9.64 5.61
C GLY A 418 23.91 10.44 6.91
N TRP A 419 23.74 9.74 8.04
CA TRP A 419 23.70 10.33 9.38
C TRP A 419 24.95 10.06 10.22
N ARG A 420 26.04 9.56 9.62
CA ARG A 420 27.32 9.26 10.28
C ARG A 420 27.16 8.35 11.51
N GLY A 421 26.29 7.36 11.42
CA GLY A 421 26.01 6.40 12.49
C GLY A 421 25.26 6.97 13.70
N ARG A 422 24.64 8.16 13.57
CA ARG A 422 23.78 8.74 14.60
C ARG A 422 22.31 8.44 14.30
N TYR A 423 21.54 8.17 15.33
CA TYR A 423 20.09 8.11 15.22
C TYR A 423 19.55 9.52 14.99
N VAL A 424 18.72 9.68 13.95
CA VAL A 424 18.09 10.95 13.57
C VAL A 424 16.60 10.70 13.31
N ASN A 425 15.73 11.40 14.03
CA ASN A 425 14.27 11.29 13.90
C ASN A 425 13.70 12.36 12.95
N ALA A 426 14.26 12.43 11.74
CA ALA A 426 13.90 13.43 10.74
C ALA A 426 13.41 12.76 9.45
N TYR A 427 12.46 13.41 8.79
CA TYR A 427 11.89 12.96 7.52
C TYR A 427 11.33 14.16 6.74
N GLY A 428 10.79 13.93 5.55
CA GLY A 428 10.20 15.01 4.75
C GLY A 428 11.27 16.01 4.27
N PRO A 429 11.01 17.33 4.28
CA PRO A 429 11.90 18.34 3.69
C PRO A 429 13.30 18.42 4.30
N ILE A 430 13.53 17.82 5.48
CA ILE A 430 14.86 17.76 6.11
C ILE A 430 15.83 16.90 5.29
N ILE A 431 15.31 15.91 4.57
CA ILE A 431 16.13 15.02 3.74
C ILE A 431 16.25 15.60 2.34
N PRO A 432 17.48 15.72 1.79
CA PRO A 432 17.71 16.27 0.46
C PRO A 432 16.85 15.61 -0.62
N ALA A 433 16.18 16.43 -1.44
CA ALA A 433 15.39 15.94 -2.57
C ALA A 433 16.17 15.03 -3.54
N PRO A 434 17.46 15.27 -3.87
CA PRO A 434 18.23 14.37 -4.73
C PRO A 434 18.38 12.94 -4.20
N LEU A 435 18.30 12.71 -2.90
CA LEU A 435 18.38 11.35 -2.35
C LEU A 435 17.06 10.57 -2.55
N LYS A 436 15.94 11.29 -2.65
CA LYS A 436 14.62 10.71 -2.85
C LYS A 436 14.37 10.32 -4.31
N THR A 437 14.97 11.04 -5.26
CA THR A 437 14.74 10.80 -6.69
C THR A 437 15.24 9.45 -7.16
N TRP A 438 16.28 8.88 -6.52
CA TRP A 438 16.78 7.54 -6.80
C TRP A 438 16.53 6.54 -5.66
N GLY A 439 15.69 6.91 -4.68
CA GLY A 439 15.24 5.99 -3.65
C GLY A 439 16.36 5.42 -2.77
N HIS A 440 17.25 6.27 -2.25
CA HIS A 440 18.49 5.86 -1.58
C HIS A 440 18.33 4.82 -0.44
N VAL A 441 17.14 4.75 0.19
CA VAL A 441 16.84 3.83 1.29
C VAL A 441 16.48 2.41 0.88
N PHE A 442 16.24 2.12 -0.41
CA PHE A 442 15.79 0.79 -0.83
C PHE A 442 16.93 -0.23 -0.96
N TRP A 443 18.13 0.25 -1.29
CA TRP A 443 19.20 -0.59 -1.82
C TRP A 443 20.03 -1.26 -0.74
N ASP A 444 20.36 -2.53 -0.98
CA ASP A 444 21.27 -3.27 -0.14
C ASP A 444 22.69 -2.74 -0.23
N ARG A 445 23.51 -3.03 0.79
CA ARG A 445 24.90 -2.60 0.86
C ARG A 445 25.68 -2.91 -0.43
N ARG A 446 25.50 -4.11 -0.99
CA ARG A 446 26.23 -4.53 -2.19
C ARG A 446 25.87 -3.64 -3.38
N ARG A 447 24.57 -3.51 -3.68
CA ARG A 447 24.09 -2.68 -4.82
C ARG A 447 24.48 -1.23 -4.63
N LEU A 448 24.31 -0.68 -3.42
CA LEU A 448 24.67 0.70 -3.09
C LEU A 448 26.15 1.03 -3.38
N ILE A 449 27.05 0.06 -3.19
CA ILE A 449 28.49 0.21 -3.47
C ILE A 449 28.76 0.07 -4.97
N GLU A 450 28.21 -0.96 -5.60
CA GLU A 450 28.41 -1.24 -7.03
C GLU A 450 27.85 -0.14 -7.94
N SER A 451 26.72 0.47 -7.55
CA SER A 451 26.09 1.57 -8.27
C SER A 451 26.69 2.94 -7.97
N LYS A 452 27.74 3.02 -7.14
CA LYS A 452 28.31 4.27 -6.59
C LYS A 452 27.30 5.13 -5.81
N GLY A 453 26.11 4.61 -5.50
CA GLY A 453 25.11 5.33 -4.70
C GLY A 453 25.61 5.72 -3.31
N LYS A 454 26.57 4.98 -2.75
CA LYS A 454 27.27 5.36 -1.52
C LYS A 454 27.94 6.72 -1.63
N ASP A 455 28.62 6.99 -2.74
CA ASP A 455 29.36 8.23 -2.95
C ASP A 455 28.38 9.39 -3.11
N GLU A 456 27.28 9.18 -3.84
CA GLU A 456 26.19 10.16 -3.98
C GLU A 456 25.54 10.54 -2.63
N VAL A 457 25.35 9.57 -1.73
CA VAL A 457 24.85 9.85 -0.37
C VAL A 457 25.83 10.75 0.39
N LEU A 458 27.13 10.48 0.32
CA LEU A 458 28.14 11.26 1.03
C LEU A 458 28.29 12.66 0.44
N LEU A 459 28.36 12.77 -0.90
CA LEU A 459 28.45 14.03 -1.63
C LEU A 459 27.28 14.95 -1.31
N THR A 460 26.05 14.43 -1.38
CA THR A 460 24.84 15.21 -1.10
C THR A 460 24.82 15.72 0.35
N ARG A 461 25.38 14.95 1.29
CA ARG A 461 25.44 15.33 2.70
C ARG A 461 26.51 16.38 3.00
N ASP A 462 27.70 16.22 2.44
CA ASP A 462 28.78 17.17 2.65
C ASP A 462 28.47 18.52 1.97
N GLY A 463 27.73 18.50 0.85
CA GLY A 463 27.21 19.71 0.22
C GLY A 463 26.19 20.48 1.07
N GLN A 464 25.39 19.83 1.92
CA GLN A 464 24.51 20.53 2.86
C GLN A 464 25.26 21.21 4.00
N GLY A 465 26.42 20.68 4.41
CA GLY A 465 27.23 21.26 5.49
C GLY A 465 28.00 22.53 5.09
N GLN A 466 28.05 22.88 3.80
CA GLN A 466 28.66 24.12 3.29
C GLN A 466 27.64 25.25 3.06
N ALA A 467 26.33 24.95 3.13
CA ALA A 467 25.24 25.89 2.87
C ALA A 467 24.51 26.37 4.14
N THR A 468 25.02 26.02 5.32
CA THR A 468 24.57 26.46 6.66
C THR A 468 25.74 27.11 7.38
#